data_AF-A0A7Y3L4T7-F1
#
_entry.id   AF-A0A7Y3L4T7-F1
#
_cell.length_a   1.000
_cell.length_b   1.000
_cell.length_c   1.000
_cell.angle_alpha   90.00
_cell.angle_beta   90.00
_cell.angle_gamma   90.00
#
_symmetry.space_group_name_H-M   'P 1'
#
loop_
_entity.id
_entity.type
_entity.pdbx_description
1 polymer ?
#
loop_
_entity_poly.entity_id
_entity_poly.type
_entity_poly.pdbx_seq_one_letter_code
_entity_poly.pdbx_strand_id
1 'polypeptide(L)'
;MKYEWFVLGDINGFFGLTFDNMTNLSFLAGILIFAFGFPADIVYKKMFPGTAVGVLFGDLVYTWMAFRLAKKTGNAKVTAMPLGLDAPSTIGVALAVLGPAFLALKGSGLAEHEAAMMTWYIGMATMIFIGIFKLIFSFFGAWVQKIVPQAGLLGSLAGIGLALIGFIPLLDVFGTPIVGMVALGLILYTLVAQIPLPKNFPGVLASIVVGTALYYALAPHGLAGGDYTPVVAQLHFGLPVPTLDFLKGVGPALKFLPIALPFGLLTVIGGINVTESARVAGDDFNTRDILLAEAVATLIAGVCGGVAQ
;
A
#
# COMPACT_ATOMS: atom_id res chain seq x y z
N MET A 1 -12.89 16.20 28.53
CA MET A 1 -12.20 14.90 28.35
C MET A 1 -10.90 15.15 27.60
N LYS A 2 -9.78 14.60 28.07
CA LYS A 2 -8.47 14.74 27.40
C LYS A 2 -8.24 13.47 26.59
N TYR A 3 -8.19 13.60 25.26
CA TYR A 3 -7.88 12.48 24.36
C TYR A 3 -6.41 12.06 24.55
N GLU A 4 -6.15 10.76 24.58
CA GLU A 4 -4.78 10.22 24.62
C GLU A 4 -4.19 10.25 23.20
N TRP A 5 -3.46 11.30 22.86
CA TRP A 5 -2.93 11.54 21.51
C TRP A 5 -1.86 10.54 21.06
N PHE A 6 -1.22 9.87 22.02
CA PHE A 6 -0.08 9.01 21.74
C PHE A 6 0.11 7.98 22.85
N VAL A 7 0.32 6.74 22.44
CA VAL A 7 0.77 5.63 23.28
C VAL A 7 1.96 4.94 22.63
N LEU A 8 2.77 4.22 23.41
CA LEU A 8 3.97 3.53 22.89
C LEU A 8 3.65 2.54 21.76
N GLY A 9 2.44 1.96 21.74
CA GLY A 9 1.97 1.09 20.67
C GLY A 9 1.88 1.78 19.30
N ASP A 10 1.65 3.10 19.26
CA ASP A 10 1.53 3.86 18.02
C ASP A 10 2.84 3.88 17.24
N ILE A 11 3.99 3.72 17.90
CA ILE A 11 5.29 3.63 17.23
C ILE A 11 5.36 2.33 16.41
N ASN A 12 4.90 1.20 16.97
CA ASN A 12 4.83 -0.06 16.22
C ASN A 12 3.85 0.05 15.04
N GLY A 13 2.69 0.67 15.25
CA GLY A 13 1.71 0.91 14.19
C GLY A 13 2.27 1.79 13.07
N PHE A 14 2.92 2.90 13.43
CA PHE A 14 3.54 3.83 12.48
C PHE A 14 4.60 3.16 11.62
N PHE A 15 5.57 2.46 12.23
CA PHE A 15 6.61 1.78 11.46
C PHE A 15 6.07 0.57 10.70
N GLY A 16 5.10 -0.16 11.25
CA GLY A 16 4.40 -1.22 10.53
C GLY A 16 3.78 -0.71 9.23
N LEU A 17 2.96 0.35 9.31
CA LEU A 17 2.29 0.94 8.15
C LEU A 17 3.28 1.59 7.17
N THR A 18 4.30 2.29 7.67
CA THR A 18 5.30 2.94 6.82
C THR A 18 6.04 1.91 5.97
N PHE A 19 6.49 0.81 6.58
CA PHE A 19 7.24 -0.21 5.86
C PHE A 19 6.35 -1.05 4.96
N ASP A 20 5.09 -1.29 5.32
CA ASP A 20 4.10 -1.90 4.43
C ASP A 20 3.91 -1.06 3.15
N ASN A 21 3.63 0.24 3.29
CA ASN A 21 3.49 1.16 2.17
C ASN A 21 4.77 1.25 1.31
N MET A 22 5.94 1.34 1.95
CA MET A 22 7.23 1.35 1.24
C MET A 22 7.47 0.05 0.47
N THR A 23 7.10 -1.09 1.03
CA THR A 23 7.22 -2.41 0.38
C THR A 23 6.32 -2.48 -0.84
N ASN A 24 5.07 -2.03 -0.73
CA ASN A 24 4.12 -2.00 -1.85
C ASN A 24 4.59 -1.10 -2.99
N LEU A 25 5.08 0.11 -2.67
CA LEU A 25 5.70 1.00 -3.65
C LEU A 25 6.96 0.39 -4.28
N SER A 26 7.78 -0.32 -3.50
CA SER A 26 8.98 -1.02 -3.98
C SER A 26 8.62 -2.15 -4.95
N PHE A 27 7.57 -2.93 -4.66
CA PHE A 27 7.07 -3.94 -5.59
C PHE A 27 6.54 -3.32 -6.88
N LEU A 28 5.75 -2.24 -6.78
CA LEU A 28 5.28 -1.50 -7.95
C LEU A 28 6.45 -1.04 -8.84
N ALA A 29 7.45 -0.39 -8.25
CA ALA A 29 8.63 0.06 -8.96
C ALA A 29 9.45 -1.10 -9.52
N GLY A 30 9.67 -2.15 -8.73
CA GLY A 30 10.46 -3.30 -9.14
C GLY A 30 9.84 -4.03 -10.34
N ILE A 31 8.52 -4.24 -10.30
CA ILE A 31 7.77 -4.84 -11.41
C ILE A 31 7.87 -3.95 -12.65
N LEU A 32 7.56 -2.65 -12.53
CA LEU A 32 7.54 -1.77 -13.70
C LEU A 32 8.93 -1.56 -14.30
N ILE A 33 9.92 -1.23 -13.48
CA ILE A 33 11.26 -0.87 -13.95
C ILE A 33 12.02 -2.12 -14.42
N PHE A 34 12.08 -3.17 -13.60
CA PHE A 34 12.94 -4.32 -13.90
C PHE A 34 12.24 -5.36 -14.77
N ALA A 35 10.94 -5.62 -14.58
CA ALA A 35 10.24 -6.63 -15.39
C ALA A 35 9.73 -6.08 -16.74
N PHE A 36 9.27 -4.82 -16.78
CA PHE A 36 8.71 -4.20 -17.99
C PHE A 36 9.61 -3.16 -18.66
N GLY A 37 10.72 -2.74 -18.05
CA GLY A 37 11.60 -1.71 -18.60
C GLY A 37 10.97 -0.32 -18.57
N PHE A 38 10.12 -0.03 -17.58
CA PHE A 38 9.44 1.25 -17.44
C PHE A 38 10.40 2.33 -16.93
N PRO A 39 10.37 3.57 -17.47
CA PRO A 39 11.24 4.65 -17.02
C PRO A 39 11.06 5.00 -15.53
N ALA A 40 12.15 4.86 -14.76
CA ALA A 40 12.16 5.05 -13.31
C ALA A 40 11.82 6.49 -12.88
N ASP A 41 12.12 7.48 -13.72
CA ASP A 41 11.83 8.88 -13.45
C ASP A 41 10.32 9.15 -13.36
N ILE A 42 9.51 8.50 -14.20
CA ILE A 42 8.04 8.62 -14.14
C ILE A 42 7.50 7.94 -12.87
N VAL A 43 8.02 6.77 -12.52
CA VAL A 43 7.61 6.06 -11.30
C VAL A 43 7.89 6.91 -10.06
N TYR A 44 9.12 7.36 -9.88
CA TYR A 44 9.53 8.07 -8.69
C TYR A 44 9.03 9.52 -8.62
N LYS A 45 8.94 10.24 -9.75
CA LYS A 45 8.55 11.66 -9.74
C LYS A 45 7.06 11.90 -9.92
N LYS A 46 6.30 10.94 -10.46
CA LYS A 46 4.86 11.12 -10.75
C LYS A 46 3.97 10.11 -10.02
N MET A 47 4.27 8.82 -10.10
CA MET A 47 3.42 7.77 -9.52
C MET A 47 3.46 7.80 -7.98
N PHE A 48 4.67 7.79 -7.40
CA PHE A 48 4.85 7.72 -5.96
C PHE A 48 4.26 8.94 -5.21
N PRO A 49 4.52 10.20 -5.60
CA PRO A 49 3.97 11.35 -4.88
C PRO A 49 2.45 11.36 -4.90
N GLY A 50 1.83 11.04 -6.03
CA GLY A 50 0.37 11.00 -6.15
C GLY A 50 -0.26 9.94 -5.26
N THR A 51 0.30 8.74 -5.24
CA THR A 51 -0.14 7.66 -4.35
C THR A 51 0.05 8.03 -2.87
N ALA A 52 1.18 8.64 -2.50
CA ALA A 52 1.44 9.08 -1.13
C ALA A 52 0.44 10.13 -0.63
N VAL A 53 -0.03 11.04 -1.49
CA VAL A 53 -1.08 12.01 -1.12
C VAL A 53 -2.41 11.34 -0.83
N GLY A 54 -2.76 10.30 -1.57
CA GLY A 54 -3.95 9.49 -1.27
C GLY A 54 -3.90 8.91 0.14
N VAL A 55 -2.77 8.26 0.48
CA VAL A 55 -2.51 7.70 1.81
C VAL A 55 -2.60 8.78 2.89
N LEU A 56 -1.86 9.87 2.73
CA LEU A 56 -1.85 10.99 3.68
C LEU A 56 -3.26 11.56 3.90
N PHE A 57 -4.01 11.80 2.83
CA PHE A 57 -5.38 12.31 2.93
C PHE A 57 -6.27 11.33 3.70
N GLY A 58 -6.17 10.04 3.38
CA GLY A 58 -6.90 8.97 4.06
C GLY A 58 -6.63 8.94 5.56
N ASP A 59 -5.36 8.92 5.96
CA ASP A 59 -4.95 8.92 7.37
C ASP A 59 -5.42 10.16 8.13
N LEU A 60 -5.40 11.34 7.49
CA LEU A 60 -5.92 12.57 8.09
C LEU A 60 -7.43 12.47 8.34
N VAL A 61 -8.18 11.90 7.40
CA VAL A 61 -9.63 11.69 7.55
C VAL A 61 -9.91 10.66 8.64
N TYR A 62 -9.21 9.53 8.66
CA TYR A 62 -9.39 8.51 9.69
C TYR A 62 -9.00 9.01 11.09
N THR A 63 -7.95 9.81 11.19
CA THR A 63 -7.58 10.51 12.44
C THR A 63 -8.71 11.42 12.91
N TRP A 64 -9.30 12.21 12.00
CA TRP A 64 -10.47 13.03 12.33
C TRP A 64 -11.68 12.20 12.76
N MET A 65 -11.91 11.05 12.12
CA MET A 65 -12.98 10.13 12.49
C MET A 65 -12.77 9.52 13.89
N ALA A 66 -11.53 9.21 14.27
CA ALA A 66 -11.19 8.75 15.62
C ALA A 66 -11.54 9.81 16.67
N PHE A 67 -11.18 11.07 16.44
CA PHE A 67 -11.58 12.16 17.34
C PHE A 67 -13.10 12.34 17.43
N ARG A 68 -13.80 12.20 16.31
CA ARG A 68 -15.26 12.29 16.27
C ARG A 68 -15.90 11.15 17.06
N LEU A 69 -15.38 9.93 16.92
CA LEU A 69 -15.85 8.75 17.65
C LEU A 69 -15.59 8.90 19.16
N ALA A 70 -14.38 9.31 19.55
CA ALA A 70 -14.03 9.55 20.95
C ALA A 70 -14.94 10.57 21.64
N LYS A 71 -15.27 11.68 20.94
CA LYS A 71 -16.21 12.68 21.44
C LYS A 71 -17.63 12.12 21.60
N LYS A 72 -18.06 11.24 20.69
CA LYS A 72 -19.41 10.66 20.68
C LYS A 72 -19.58 9.61 21.79
N THR A 73 -18.60 8.75 21.99
CA THR A 73 -18.65 7.63 22.96
C THR A 73 -18.17 8.03 24.35
N GLY A 74 -17.46 9.14 24.47
CA GLY A 74 -16.77 9.50 25.70
C GLY A 74 -15.58 8.57 26.00
N ASN A 75 -15.04 7.87 25.00
CA ASN A 75 -13.84 7.07 25.14
C ASN A 75 -12.61 7.89 24.72
N ALA A 76 -11.67 8.12 25.64
CA ALA A 76 -10.43 8.85 25.37
C ALA A 76 -9.34 8.01 24.67
N LYS A 77 -9.58 6.70 24.50
CA LYS A 77 -8.62 5.70 24.02
C LYS A 77 -8.99 5.11 22.65
N VAL A 78 -9.78 5.83 21.86
CA VAL A 78 -10.11 5.42 20.49
C VAL A 78 -8.85 5.43 19.65
N THR A 79 -8.63 4.39 18.85
CA THR A 79 -7.49 4.31 17.94
C THR A 79 -7.92 4.67 16.53
N ALA A 80 -7.14 5.50 15.83
CA ALA A 80 -7.39 5.78 14.43
C ALA A 80 -7.10 4.54 13.58
N MET A 81 -7.99 4.22 12.65
CA MET A 81 -7.69 3.18 11.67
C MET A 81 -6.61 3.70 10.71
N PRO A 82 -5.64 2.87 10.33
CA PRO A 82 -4.64 3.24 9.34
C PRO A 82 -5.18 3.08 7.93
N LEU A 83 -4.87 4.02 7.04
CA LEU A 83 -5.06 3.85 5.61
C LEU A 83 -3.71 3.51 4.98
N GLY A 84 -3.59 2.33 4.39
CA GLY A 84 -2.40 1.86 3.69
C GLY A 84 -2.70 1.49 2.24
N LEU A 85 -1.65 1.15 1.51
CA LEU A 85 -1.77 0.58 0.17
C LEU A 85 -2.12 -0.91 0.26
N ASP A 86 -3.02 -1.37 -0.59
CA ASP A 86 -3.32 -2.80 -0.69
C ASP A 86 -2.28 -3.50 -1.57
N ALA A 87 -1.51 -4.42 -0.98
CA ALA A 87 -0.43 -5.13 -1.67
C ALA A 87 -0.93 -5.95 -2.88
N PRO A 88 -2.01 -6.77 -2.77
CA PRO A 88 -2.57 -7.48 -3.91
C PRO A 88 -2.98 -6.57 -5.07
N SER A 89 -3.69 -5.47 -4.77
CA SER A 89 -4.12 -4.46 -5.74
C SER A 89 -2.92 -3.78 -6.39
N THR A 90 -1.94 -3.34 -5.61
CA THR A 90 -0.74 -2.65 -6.11
C THR A 90 0.06 -3.52 -7.07
N ILE A 91 0.31 -4.78 -6.69
CA ILE A 91 1.01 -5.75 -7.55
C ILE A 91 0.16 -6.13 -8.76
N GLY A 92 -1.13 -6.35 -8.56
CA GLY A 92 -2.09 -6.72 -9.60
C GLY A 92 -2.22 -5.66 -10.69
N VAL A 93 -2.36 -4.39 -10.31
CA VAL A 93 -2.42 -3.26 -11.26
C VAL A 93 -1.09 -3.11 -12.01
N ALA A 94 0.05 -3.30 -11.35
CA ALA A 94 1.36 -3.28 -12.02
C ALA A 94 1.46 -4.35 -13.11
N LEU A 95 1.12 -5.60 -12.80
CA LEU A 95 1.26 -6.75 -13.70
C LEU A 95 0.16 -6.85 -14.76
N ALA A 96 -1.07 -6.46 -14.44
CA ALA A 96 -2.24 -6.72 -15.28
C ALA A 96 -2.78 -5.48 -15.99
N VAL A 97 -2.36 -4.28 -15.59
CA VAL A 97 -2.78 -3.01 -16.20
C VAL A 97 -1.60 -2.25 -16.77
N LEU A 98 -0.70 -1.77 -15.91
CA LEU A 98 0.36 -0.83 -16.30
C LEU A 98 1.41 -1.47 -17.21
N GLY A 99 1.95 -2.63 -16.82
CA GLY A 99 2.94 -3.36 -17.62
C GLY A 99 2.42 -3.73 -19.01
N PRO A 100 1.27 -4.42 -19.13
CA PRO A 100 0.68 -4.75 -20.43
C PRO A 100 0.33 -3.52 -21.27
N ALA A 101 -0.19 -2.43 -20.67
CA ALA A 101 -0.44 -1.18 -21.38
C ALA A 101 0.85 -0.60 -21.97
N PHE A 102 1.93 -0.59 -21.18
CA PHE A 102 3.23 -0.07 -21.63
C PHE A 102 3.81 -0.88 -22.80
N LEU A 103 3.80 -2.22 -22.69
CA LEU A 103 4.27 -3.09 -23.77
C LEU A 103 3.42 -2.93 -25.04
N ALA A 104 2.10 -2.83 -24.90
CA ALA A 104 1.21 -2.63 -26.04
C ALA A 104 1.47 -1.28 -26.74
N LEU A 105 1.70 -0.21 -25.97
CA LEU A 105 2.00 1.12 -26.49
C LEU A 105 3.37 1.14 -27.18
N LYS A 106 4.41 0.53 -26.60
CA LYS A 106 5.71 0.35 -27.28
C LYS A 106 5.56 -0.46 -28.57
N GLY A 107 4.76 -1.54 -28.55
CA GLY A 107 4.47 -2.37 -29.72
C GLY A 107 3.74 -1.62 -30.84
N SER A 108 3.02 -0.54 -30.52
CA SER A 108 2.37 0.34 -31.50
C SER A 108 3.30 1.35 -32.17
N GLY A 109 4.58 1.37 -31.80
CA GLY A 109 5.62 2.24 -32.39
C GLY A 109 5.85 3.55 -31.64
N LEU A 110 5.23 3.75 -30.47
CA LEU A 110 5.50 4.91 -29.64
C LEU A 110 6.91 4.88 -29.05
N ALA A 111 7.52 6.06 -28.92
CA ALA A 111 8.77 6.20 -28.18
C ALA A 111 8.58 5.77 -26.73
N GLU A 112 9.62 5.23 -26.10
CA GLU A 112 9.54 4.64 -24.76
C GLU A 112 8.95 5.59 -23.71
N HIS A 113 9.44 6.84 -23.68
CA HIS A 113 8.98 7.83 -22.73
C HIS A 113 7.52 8.25 -22.98
N GLU A 114 7.10 8.33 -24.24
CA GLU A 114 5.72 8.66 -24.61
C GLU A 114 4.76 7.52 -24.25
N ALA A 115 5.16 6.27 -24.51
CA ALA A 115 4.42 5.08 -24.09
C ALA A 115 4.28 5.05 -22.56
N ALA A 116 5.35 5.36 -21.82
CA ALA A 116 5.32 5.41 -20.36
C ALA A 116 4.40 6.52 -19.82
N MET A 117 4.47 7.72 -20.40
CA MET A 117 3.57 8.82 -20.04
C MET A 117 2.10 8.47 -20.32
N MET A 118 1.82 7.82 -21.45
CA MET A 118 0.46 7.38 -21.77
C MET A 118 -0.01 6.26 -20.83
N THR A 119 0.85 5.30 -20.49
CA THR A 119 0.57 4.28 -19.47
C THR A 119 0.30 4.92 -18.11
N TRP A 120 1.03 5.96 -17.72
CA TRP A 120 0.77 6.69 -16.49
C TRP A 120 -0.62 7.34 -16.51
N TYR A 121 -1.03 7.98 -17.61
CA TYR A 121 -2.40 8.49 -17.75
C TYR A 121 -3.46 7.38 -17.67
N ILE A 122 -3.19 6.21 -18.25
CA ILE A 122 -4.04 5.02 -18.12
C ILE A 122 -4.15 4.61 -16.66
N GLY A 123 -3.02 4.54 -15.93
CA GLY A 123 -2.98 4.26 -14.50
C GLY A 123 -3.82 5.23 -13.68
N MET A 124 -3.66 6.54 -13.90
CA MET A 124 -4.46 7.56 -13.24
C MET A 124 -5.96 7.37 -13.54
N ALA A 125 -6.33 7.11 -14.80
CA ALA A 125 -7.72 6.88 -15.17
C ALA A 125 -8.28 5.60 -14.51
N THR A 126 -7.51 4.52 -14.47
CA THR A 126 -7.86 3.29 -13.76
C THR A 126 -8.10 3.56 -12.26
N MET A 127 -7.24 4.36 -11.63
CA MET A 127 -7.43 4.79 -10.23
C MET A 127 -8.73 5.57 -10.04
N ILE A 128 -9.06 6.51 -10.93
CA ILE A 128 -10.33 7.24 -10.88
C ILE A 128 -11.51 6.28 -11.01
N PHE A 129 -11.47 5.35 -11.95
CA PHE A 129 -12.55 4.37 -12.12
C PHE A 129 -12.72 3.46 -10.91
N ILE A 130 -11.63 2.99 -10.31
CA ILE A 130 -11.68 2.22 -9.08
C ILE A 130 -12.25 3.09 -7.95
N GLY A 131 -11.81 4.34 -7.81
CA GLY A 131 -12.34 5.26 -6.79
C GLY A 131 -13.84 5.51 -6.94
N ILE A 132 -14.34 5.70 -8.17
CA ILE A 132 -15.78 5.84 -8.46
C ILE A 132 -16.52 4.55 -8.10
N PHE A 133 -15.99 3.40 -8.50
CA PHE A 133 -16.56 2.11 -8.17
C PHE A 133 -16.66 1.91 -6.65
N LYS A 134 -15.59 2.17 -5.91
CA LYS A 134 -15.54 2.11 -4.44
C LYS A 134 -16.53 3.07 -3.81
N LEU A 135 -16.65 4.29 -4.33
CA LEU A 135 -17.59 5.29 -3.85
C LEU A 135 -19.03 4.79 -3.99
N ILE A 136 -19.39 4.21 -5.13
CA ILE A 136 -20.72 3.60 -5.32
C ILE A 136 -20.92 2.47 -4.31
N PHE A 137 -19.95 1.55 -4.20
CA PHE A 137 -20.05 0.36 -3.36
C PHE A 137 -20.01 0.67 -1.85
N SER A 138 -19.45 1.80 -1.42
CA SER A 138 -19.45 2.20 -0.02
C SER A 138 -20.87 2.35 0.55
N PHE A 139 -21.85 2.73 -0.27
CA PHE A 139 -23.27 2.80 0.13
C PHE A 139 -23.93 1.43 0.23
N PHE A 140 -23.37 0.43 -0.47
CA PHE A 140 -23.85 -0.94 -0.52
C PHE A 140 -22.99 -1.91 0.30
N GLY A 141 -22.06 -1.43 1.13
CA GLY A 141 -21.08 -2.28 1.83
C GLY A 141 -21.72 -3.45 2.61
N ALA A 142 -22.84 -3.21 3.31
CA ALA A 142 -23.57 -4.25 4.04
C ALA A 142 -24.25 -5.30 3.13
N TRP A 143 -24.60 -4.92 1.90
CA TRP A 143 -25.13 -5.83 0.88
C TRP A 143 -24.00 -6.65 0.25
N VAL A 144 -22.85 -6.00 -0.05
CA VAL A 144 -21.64 -6.66 -0.56
C VAL A 144 -21.17 -7.75 0.40
N GLN A 145 -21.08 -7.44 1.70
CA GLN A 145 -20.66 -8.41 2.73
C GLN A 145 -21.57 -9.65 2.79
N LYS A 146 -22.87 -9.49 2.48
CA LYS A 146 -23.84 -10.60 2.51
C LYS A 146 -23.79 -11.48 1.27
N ILE A 147 -23.43 -10.91 0.12
CA ILE A 147 -23.50 -11.60 -1.16
C ILE A 147 -22.17 -12.23 -1.55
N VAL A 148 -21.05 -11.58 -1.21
CA VAL A 148 -19.76 -12.11 -1.61
C VAL A 148 -19.36 -13.24 -0.65
N PRO A 149 -19.27 -14.49 -1.14
CA PRO A 149 -18.93 -15.62 -0.28
C PRO A 149 -17.51 -15.43 0.25
N GLN A 150 -17.36 -15.33 1.56
CA GLN A 150 -16.05 -15.15 2.21
C GLN A 150 -15.05 -16.22 1.74
N ALA A 151 -15.48 -17.46 1.54
CA ALA A 151 -14.63 -18.55 1.06
C ALA A 151 -14.00 -18.28 -0.32
N GLY A 152 -14.71 -17.61 -1.24
CA GLY A 152 -14.21 -17.31 -2.59
C GLY A 152 -13.17 -16.19 -2.62
N LEU A 153 -13.26 -15.24 -1.68
CA LEU A 153 -12.30 -14.16 -1.51
C LEU A 153 -11.07 -14.63 -0.72
N LEU A 154 -11.30 -15.33 0.40
CA LEU A 154 -10.23 -15.77 1.28
C LEU A 154 -9.28 -16.76 0.59
N GLY A 155 -9.78 -17.61 -0.31
CA GLY A 155 -8.94 -18.56 -1.04
C GLY A 155 -7.97 -17.90 -2.02
N SER A 156 -8.47 -17.00 -2.87
CA SER A 156 -7.63 -16.27 -3.83
C SER A 156 -6.69 -15.29 -3.11
N LEU A 157 -7.16 -14.63 -2.05
CA LEU A 157 -6.35 -13.77 -1.19
C LEU A 157 -5.26 -14.53 -0.45
N ALA A 158 -5.57 -15.69 0.13
CA ALA A 158 -4.57 -16.51 0.79
C ALA A 158 -3.52 -16.98 -0.21
N GLY A 159 -3.92 -17.36 -1.44
CA GLY A 159 -2.99 -17.71 -2.50
C GLY A 159 -2.05 -16.55 -2.88
N ILE A 160 -2.60 -15.37 -3.18
CA ILE A 160 -1.83 -14.17 -3.52
C ILE A 160 -0.96 -13.73 -2.34
N GLY A 161 -1.52 -13.71 -1.13
CA GLY A 161 -0.79 -13.36 0.08
C GLY A 161 0.36 -14.32 0.37
N LEU A 162 0.14 -15.63 0.28
CA LEU A 162 1.19 -16.62 0.54
C LEU A 162 2.26 -16.62 -0.55
N ALA A 163 1.89 -16.48 -1.82
CA ALA A 163 2.85 -16.45 -2.93
C ALA A 163 3.61 -15.11 -3.02
N LEU A 164 2.91 -13.97 -3.03
CA LEU A 164 3.52 -12.67 -3.30
C LEU A 164 4.03 -11.96 -2.05
N ILE A 165 3.32 -12.08 -0.92
CA ILE A 165 3.67 -11.38 0.34
C ILE A 165 4.44 -12.31 1.27
N GLY A 166 4.18 -13.61 1.25
CA GLY A 166 4.89 -14.61 2.05
C GLY A 166 6.18 -15.07 1.37
N PHE A 167 6.07 -15.72 0.22
CA PHE A 167 7.18 -16.43 -0.40
C PHE A 167 8.22 -15.50 -1.04
N ILE A 168 7.82 -14.44 -1.76
CA ILE A 168 8.80 -13.53 -2.39
C ILE A 168 9.72 -12.86 -1.36
N PRO A 169 9.22 -12.20 -0.29
CA PRO A 169 10.11 -11.64 0.74
C PRO A 169 10.95 -12.68 1.46
N LEU A 170 10.46 -13.93 1.57
CA LEU A 170 11.24 -15.01 2.17
C LEU A 170 12.48 -15.36 1.33
N LEU A 171 12.39 -15.26 0.00
CA LEU A 171 13.56 -15.40 -0.88
C LEU A 171 14.60 -14.31 -0.60
N ASP A 172 14.16 -13.07 -0.38
CA ASP A 172 15.07 -11.95 -0.05
C ASP A 172 15.74 -12.13 1.33
N VAL A 173 14.97 -12.62 2.31
CA VAL A 173 15.47 -12.99 3.64
C VAL A 173 16.58 -14.04 3.54
N PHE A 174 16.39 -15.07 2.71
CA PHE A 174 17.41 -16.10 2.50
C PHE A 174 18.54 -15.67 1.56
N GLY A 175 18.31 -14.69 0.69
CA GLY A 175 19.34 -14.07 -0.15
C GLY A 175 20.35 -13.24 0.66
N THR A 176 19.91 -12.71 1.81
CA THR A 176 20.77 -11.99 2.78
C THR A 176 20.73 -12.66 4.16
N PRO A 177 21.17 -13.93 4.30
CA PRO A 177 20.75 -14.82 5.37
C PRO A 177 21.06 -14.31 6.78
N ILE A 178 22.22 -13.68 7.00
CA ILE A 178 22.55 -13.14 8.34
C ILE A 178 21.62 -11.97 8.69
N VAL A 179 21.43 -11.05 7.76
CA VAL A 179 20.61 -9.85 7.97
C VAL A 179 19.13 -10.23 8.08
N GLY A 180 18.64 -10.97 7.09
CA GLY A 180 17.26 -11.40 6.98
C GLY A 180 16.83 -12.26 8.16
N MET A 181 17.62 -13.26 8.56
CA MET A 181 17.25 -14.14 9.68
C MET A 181 17.26 -13.42 11.02
N VAL A 182 18.17 -12.46 11.24
CA VAL A 182 18.16 -11.65 12.47
C VAL A 182 16.93 -10.75 12.50
N ALA A 183 16.61 -10.07 11.40
CA ALA A 183 15.43 -9.21 11.32
C ALA A 183 14.13 -10.03 11.49
N LEU A 184 14.00 -11.17 10.79
CA LEU A 184 12.87 -12.08 10.91
C LEU A 184 12.76 -12.64 12.33
N GLY A 185 13.88 -13.05 12.94
CA GLY A 185 13.92 -13.55 14.31
C GLY A 185 13.43 -12.51 15.33
N LEU A 186 13.81 -11.24 15.16
CA LEU A 186 13.32 -10.15 16.01
C LEU A 186 11.82 -9.90 15.84
N ILE A 187 11.30 -9.96 14.60
CA ILE A 187 9.86 -9.84 14.35
C ILE A 187 9.10 -11.01 14.99
N LEU A 188 9.55 -12.25 14.80
CA LEU A 188 8.93 -13.42 15.41
C LEU A 188 8.97 -13.36 16.95
N TYR A 189 10.09 -12.92 17.52
CA TYR A 189 10.24 -12.76 18.97
C TYR A 189 9.29 -11.70 19.55
N THR A 190 9.14 -10.56 18.88
CA THR A 190 8.38 -9.43 19.41
C THR A 190 6.90 -9.45 19.08
N LEU A 191 6.52 -9.82 17.85
CA LEU A 191 5.12 -9.79 17.39
C LEU A 191 4.41 -11.13 17.57
N VAL A 192 5.09 -12.25 17.30
CA VAL A 192 4.47 -13.59 17.38
C VAL A 192 4.57 -14.15 18.79
N ALA A 193 5.77 -14.18 19.38
CA ALA A 193 5.94 -14.62 20.76
C ALA A 193 5.51 -13.58 21.80
N GLN A 194 5.16 -12.36 21.36
CA GLN A 194 4.72 -11.24 22.21
C GLN A 194 5.69 -10.92 23.34
N ILE A 195 6.99 -11.18 23.16
CA ILE A 195 8.01 -10.93 24.18
C ILE A 195 8.52 -9.49 24.02
N PRO A 196 8.33 -8.61 25.03
CA PRO A 196 8.75 -7.22 24.93
C PRO A 196 10.28 -7.13 24.92
N LEU A 197 10.81 -6.21 24.12
CA LEU A 197 12.22 -5.83 24.18
C LEU A 197 12.51 -5.03 25.45
N PRO A 198 13.78 -4.94 25.90
CA PRO A 198 14.16 -4.13 27.05
C PRO A 198 13.60 -2.71 26.94
N LYS A 199 12.98 -2.21 28.01
CA LYS A 199 12.30 -0.91 28.08
C LYS A 199 11.08 -0.76 27.13
N ASN A 200 10.45 -1.86 26.72
CA ASN A 200 9.31 -1.87 25.78
C ASN A 200 9.65 -1.21 24.44
N PHE A 201 10.88 -1.41 23.95
CA PHE A 201 11.29 -0.85 22.68
C PHE A 201 10.46 -1.44 21.52
N PRO A 202 10.01 -0.64 20.55
CA PRO A 202 9.16 -1.11 19.44
C PRO A 202 9.86 -2.21 18.62
N GLY A 203 9.26 -3.39 18.55
CA GLY A 203 9.86 -4.57 17.94
C GLY A 203 10.14 -4.41 16.45
N VAL A 204 9.21 -3.80 15.72
CA VAL A 204 9.35 -3.51 14.29
C VAL A 204 10.50 -2.54 14.05
N LEU A 205 10.60 -1.46 14.84
CA LEU A 205 11.70 -0.51 14.74
C LEU A 205 13.05 -1.17 15.06
N ALA A 206 13.11 -2.03 16.07
CA ALA A 206 14.32 -2.78 16.39
C ALA A 206 14.77 -3.67 15.23
N SER A 207 13.86 -4.44 14.63
CA SER A 207 14.21 -5.30 13.49
C SER A 207 14.76 -4.48 12.31
N ILE A 208 14.19 -3.30 12.05
CA ILE A 208 14.67 -2.40 11.00
C ILE A 208 16.06 -1.87 11.31
N VAL A 209 16.26 -1.29 12.51
CA VAL A 209 17.53 -0.68 12.89
C VAL A 209 18.64 -1.72 12.93
N VAL A 210 18.40 -2.87 13.55
CA VAL A 210 19.38 -3.95 13.64
C VAL A 210 19.66 -4.54 12.26
N GLY A 211 18.62 -4.84 11.47
CA GLY A 211 18.79 -5.36 10.11
C GLY A 211 19.59 -4.39 9.21
N THR A 212 19.24 -3.10 9.24
CA THR A 212 19.94 -2.07 8.46
C THR A 212 21.39 -1.93 8.89
N ALA A 213 21.66 -1.89 10.20
CA ALA A 213 23.02 -1.81 10.72
C ALA A 213 23.85 -3.03 10.32
N LEU A 214 23.30 -4.23 10.43
CA LEU A 214 23.96 -5.46 9.99
C LEU A 214 24.22 -5.47 8.49
N TYR A 215 23.27 -5.03 7.67
CA TYR A 215 23.44 -4.95 6.22
C TYR A 215 24.63 -4.05 5.87
N TYR A 216 24.66 -2.81 6.36
CA TYR A 216 25.74 -1.88 6.03
C TYR A 216 27.09 -2.25 6.66
N ALA A 217 27.09 -3.01 7.77
CA ALA A 217 28.33 -3.52 8.35
C ALA A 217 28.88 -4.73 7.58
N LEU A 218 28.03 -5.62 7.09
CA LEU A 218 28.44 -6.91 6.51
C LEU A 218 28.51 -6.90 4.98
N ALA A 219 27.64 -6.15 4.30
CA ALA A 219 27.54 -6.14 2.85
C ALA A 219 28.81 -5.63 2.13
N PRO A 220 29.50 -4.57 2.61
CA PRO A 220 30.76 -4.13 1.99
C PRO A 220 31.88 -5.18 2.03
N HIS A 221 31.77 -6.15 2.94
CA HIS A 221 32.72 -7.25 3.10
C HIS A 221 32.26 -8.55 2.41
N GLY A 222 31.12 -8.52 1.69
CA GLY A 222 30.54 -9.71 1.07
C GLY A 222 29.96 -10.72 2.07
N LEU A 223 29.78 -10.33 3.33
CA LEU A 223 29.34 -11.21 4.41
C LEU A 223 27.82 -11.21 4.61
N ALA A 224 27.11 -10.24 4.03
CA ALA A 224 25.65 -10.16 4.14
C ALA A 224 24.91 -11.17 3.23
N GLY A 225 25.56 -11.66 2.16
CA GLY A 225 24.91 -12.32 1.03
C GLY A 225 24.41 -11.31 -0.01
N GLY A 226 24.33 -11.74 -1.28
CA GLY A 226 23.90 -10.90 -2.41
C GLY A 226 24.93 -9.87 -2.88
N ASP A 227 24.54 -9.08 -3.88
CA ASP A 227 25.37 -8.01 -4.44
C ASP A 227 25.24 -6.73 -3.60
N TYR A 228 26.36 -6.23 -3.08
CA TYR A 228 26.39 -4.92 -2.42
C TYR A 228 26.56 -3.82 -3.46
N THR A 229 25.58 -2.92 -3.52
CA THR A 229 25.69 -1.69 -4.30
C THR A 229 25.62 -0.51 -3.34
N PRO A 230 26.66 0.35 -3.26
CA PRO A 230 26.61 1.51 -2.37
C PRO A 230 25.47 2.43 -2.79
N VAL A 231 24.60 2.77 -1.84
CA VAL A 231 23.46 3.65 -2.09
C VAL A 231 23.97 5.06 -2.33
N VAL A 232 23.82 5.54 -3.56
CA VAL A 232 23.99 6.96 -3.86
C VAL A 232 22.67 7.64 -3.54
N ALA A 233 22.66 8.47 -2.49
CA ALA A 233 21.48 9.22 -2.12
C ALA A 233 21.12 10.20 -3.25
N GLN A 234 20.05 9.89 -3.98
CA GLN A 234 19.50 10.77 -5.02
C GLN A 234 18.18 11.35 -4.52
N LEU A 235 18.19 12.64 -4.21
CA LEU A 235 16.99 13.36 -3.83
C LEU A 235 16.22 13.75 -5.10
N HIS A 236 15.07 13.12 -5.30
CA HIS A 236 14.16 13.47 -6.38
C HIS A 236 12.99 14.27 -5.83
N PHE A 237 12.85 15.51 -6.29
CA PHE A 237 11.70 16.33 -5.94
C PHE A 237 10.54 16.02 -6.89
N GLY A 238 9.45 15.48 -6.34
CA GLY A 238 8.20 15.23 -7.05
C GLY A 238 7.06 15.83 -6.26
N LEU A 239 6.52 16.96 -6.72
CA LEU A 239 5.32 17.55 -6.12
C LEU A 239 4.08 16.86 -6.68
N PRO A 240 3.20 16.32 -5.83
CA PRO A 240 1.92 15.78 -6.25
C PRO A 240 0.97 16.94 -6.59
N VAL A 241 1.01 17.39 -7.84
CA VAL A 241 0.14 18.44 -8.33
C VAL A 241 -1.15 17.80 -8.84
N PRO A 242 -2.34 18.18 -8.34
CA PRO A 242 -3.61 17.76 -8.90
C PRO A 242 -3.71 18.14 -10.37
N THR A 243 -4.05 17.18 -11.24
CA THR A 243 -4.23 17.42 -12.67
C THR A 243 -5.44 16.67 -13.22
N LEU A 244 -5.93 17.10 -14.38
CA LEU A 244 -6.95 16.38 -15.16
C LEU A 244 -6.31 15.44 -16.20
N ASP A 245 -5.03 15.11 -16.05
CA ASP A 245 -4.28 14.30 -17.01
C ASP A 245 -4.84 12.88 -17.15
N PHE A 246 -5.53 12.37 -16.12
CA PHE A 246 -6.26 11.11 -16.20
C PHE A 246 -7.27 11.06 -17.36
N LEU A 247 -7.83 12.21 -17.79
CA LEU A 247 -8.75 12.27 -18.93
C LEU A 247 -8.12 11.76 -20.21
N LYS A 248 -6.80 11.92 -20.38
CA LYS A 248 -6.06 11.41 -21.53
C LYS A 248 -6.04 9.88 -21.57
N GLY A 249 -6.07 9.23 -20.41
CA GLY A 249 -6.04 7.78 -20.26
C GLY A 249 -7.40 7.09 -20.24
N VAL A 250 -8.51 7.85 -20.14
CA VAL A 250 -9.88 7.31 -19.97
C VAL A 250 -10.23 6.27 -21.02
N GLY A 251 -10.06 6.59 -22.32
CA GLY A 251 -10.44 5.70 -23.41
C GLY A 251 -9.73 4.34 -23.34
N PRO A 252 -8.39 4.30 -23.31
CA PRO A 252 -7.66 3.03 -23.19
C PRO A 252 -7.88 2.31 -21.85
N ALA A 253 -8.07 3.05 -20.74
CA ALA A 253 -8.29 2.47 -19.42
C ALA A 253 -9.58 1.64 -19.31
N LEU A 254 -10.60 1.91 -20.15
CA LEU A 254 -11.83 1.11 -20.21
C LEU A 254 -11.55 -0.38 -20.48
N LYS A 255 -10.49 -0.70 -21.23
CA LYS A 255 -10.10 -2.08 -21.55
C LYS A 255 -9.63 -2.85 -20.32
N PHE A 256 -9.15 -2.14 -19.29
CA PHE A 256 -8.61 -2.72 -18.08
C PHE A 256 -9.62 -2.76 -16.92
N LEU A 257 -10.81 -2.17 -17.07
CA LEU A 257 -11.86 -2.20 -16.04
C LEU A 257 -12.22 -3.62 -15.58
N PRO A 258 -12.39 -4.63 -16.46
CA PRO A 258 -12.73 -5.98 -16.01
C PRO A 258 -11.69 -6.60 -15.06
N ILE A 259 -10.45 -6.13 -15.13
CA ILE A 259 -9.33 -6.58 -14.28
C ILE A 259 -9.20 -5.68 -13.03
N ALA A 260 -9.36 -4.37 -13.20
CA ALA A 260 -9.20 -3.37 -12.14
C ALA A 260 -10.33 -3.39 -11.10
N LEU A 261 -11.58 -3.60 -11.54
CA LEU A 261 -12.74 -3.59 -10.64
C LEU A 261 -12.73 -4.72 -9.60
N PRO A 262 -12.31 -5.96 -9.91
CA PRO A 262 -12.05 -6.99 -8.89
C PRO A 262 -11.10 -6.54 -7.78
N PHE A 263 -10.01 -5.81 -8.09
CA PHE A 263 -9.13 -5.25 -7.07
C PHE A 263 -9.82 -4.16 -6.25
N GLY A 264 -10.60 -3.29 -6.88
CA GLY A 264 -11.43 -2.32 -6.15
C GLY A 264 -12.45 -2.98 -5.21
N LEU A 265 -13.09 -4.07 -5.63
CA LEU A 265 -14.01 -4.85 -4.79
C LEU A 265 -13.27 -5.49 -3.63
N LEU A 266 -12.07 -6.02 -3.89
CA LEU A 266 -11.20 -6.61 -2.88
C LEU A 266 -10.89 -5.60 -1.77
N THR A 267 -10.46 -4.38 -2.09
CA THR A 267 -10.14 -3.39 -1.04
C THR A 267 -11.38 -2.99 -0.25
N VAL A 268 -12.56 -2.88 -0.88
CA VAL A 268 -13.83 -2.62 -0.17
C VAL A 268 -14.12 -3.70 0.87
N ILE A 269 -13.92 -4.97 0.53
CA ILE A 269 -14.10 -6.06 1.49
C ILE A 269 -13.03 -6.01 2.58
N GLY A 270 -11.78 -5.69 2.22
CA GLY A 270 -10.70 -5.43 3.17
C GLY A 270 -11.10 -4.36 4.19
N GLY A 271 -11.59 -3.21 3.74
CA GLY A 271 -12.05 -2.12 4.60
C GLY A 271 -13.21 -2.52 5.53
N ILE A 272 -14.13 -3.37 5.07
CA ILE A 272 -15.18 -3.95 5.93
C ILE A 272 -14.57 -4.81 7.04
N ASN A 273 -13.64 -5.70 6.71
CA ASN A 273 -12.99 -6.59 7.68
C ASN A 273 -12.14 -5.82 8.69
N VAL A 274 -11.44 -4.77 8.26
CA VAL A 274 -10.67 -3.88 9.16
C VAL A 274 -11.61 -3.13 10.09
N THR A 275 -12.72 -2.60 9.57
CA THR A 275 -13.74 -1.93 10.41
C THR A 275 -14.34 -2.89 11.44
N GLU A 276 -14.62 -4.13 11.05
CA GLU A 276 -15.12 -5.18 11.97
C GLU A 276 -14.10 -5.49 13.06
N SER A 277 -12.81 -5.56 12.70
CA SER A 277 -11.72 -5.80 13.65
C SER A 277 -11.60 -4.66 14.66
N ALA A 278 -11.74 -3.40 14.22
CA ALA A 278 -11.77 -2.24 15.11
C ALA A 278 -12.96 -2.27 16.07
N ARG A 279 -14.15 -2.67 15.58
CA ARG A 279 -15.34 -2.83 16.41
C ARG A 279 -15.15 -3.89 17.50
N VAL A 280 -14.55 -5.03 17.15
CA VAL A 280 -14.21 -6.10 18.13
C VAL A 280 -13.19 -5.60 19.17
N ALA A 281 -12.28 -4.70 18.79
CA ALA A 281 -11.34 -4.06 19.70
C ALA A 281 -11.96 -2.96 20.58
N GLY A 282 -13.21 -2.56 20.33
CA GLY A 282 -13.96 -1.57 21.12
C GLY A 282 -14.21 -0.23 20.42
N ASP A 283 -13.74 -0.06 19.19
CA ASP A 283 -13.90 1.17 18.40
C ASP A 283 -14.93 0.99 17.27
N ASP A 284 -16.18 1.36 17.56
CA ASP A 284 -17.33 1.18 16.65
C ASP A 284 -17.41 2.28 15.58
N PHE A 285 -16.53 2.20 14.58
CA PHE A 285 -16.56 3.06 13.40
C PHE A 285 -17.72 2.70 12.45
N ASN A 286 -18.30 3.73 11.82
CA ASN A 286 -19.30 3.50 10.77
C ASN A 286 -18.61 3.01 9.49
N THR A 287 -18.86 1.76 9.09
CA THR A 287 -18.26 1.12 7.91
C THR A 287 -18.46 1.93 6.62
N ARG A 288 -19.65 2.52 6.40
CA ARG A 288 -19.90 3.33 5.20
C ARG A 288 -18.98 4.54 5.15
N ASP A 289 -18.84 5.26 6.27
CA ASP A 289 -18.00 6.46 6.33
C ASP A 289 -16.52 6.11 6.11
N ILE A 290 -16.07 4.93 6.57
CA ILE A 290 -14.70 4.42 6.36
C ILE A 290 -14.44 4.09 4.90
N LEU A 291 -15.35 3.37 4.26
CA LEU A 291 -15.26 3.03 2.83
C LEU A 291 -15.37 4.28 1.95
N LEU A 292 -16.16 5.28 2.34
CA LEU A 292 -16.25 6.57 1.64
C LEU A 292 -14.92 7.32 1.69
N ALA A 293 -14.29 7.40 2.85
CA ALA A 293 -12.98 8.05 2.99
C ALA A 293 -11.91 7.33 2.17
N GLU A 294 -11.90 6.00 2.16
CA GLU A 294 -11.01 5.18 1.32
C GLU A 294 -11.23 5.45 -0.18
N ALA A 295 -12.49 5.51 -0.63
CA ALA A 295 -12.84 5.81 -2.00
C ALA A 295 -12.41 7.23 -2.43
N VAL A 296 -12.61 8.22 -1.56
CA VAL A 296 -12.18 9.61 -1.82
C VAL A 296 -10.65 9.71 -1.83
N ALA A 297 -9.95 9.04 -0.92
CA ALA A 297 -8.49 8.95 -0.93
C ALA A 297 -7.97 8.36 -2.25
N THR A 298 -8.63 7.32 -2.76
CA THR A 298 -8.32 6.68 -4.06
C THR A 298 -8.51 7.65 -5.23
N LEU A 299 -9.60 8.44 -5.22
CA LEU A 299 -9.84 9.48 -6.23
C LEU A 299 -8.79 10.58 -6.17
N ILE A 300 -8.45 11.06 -4.98
CA ILE A 300 -7.42 12.09 -4.78
C ILE A 300 -6.06 11.58 -5.25
N ALA A 301 -5.71 10.32 -4.96
CA ALA A 301 -4.51 9.69 -5.48
C ALA A 301 -4.49 9.74 -7.02
N GLY A 302 -5.57 9.29 -7.67
CA GLY A 302 -5.69 9.30 -9.13
C GLY A 302 -5.55 10.71 -9.75
N VAL A 303 -6.18 11.73 -9.15
CA VAL A 303 -6.06 13.13 -9.60
C VAL A 303 -4.62 13.66 -9.41
N CYS A 304 -3.92 13.21 -8.38
CA CYS A 304 -2.55 13.64 -8.06
C CYS A 304 -1.46 12.80 -8.74
N GLY A 305 -1.81 11.87 -9.63
CA GLY A 305 -0.84 11.06 -10.38
C GLY A 305 -0.57 9.67 -9.81
N GLY A 306 -1.26 9.27 -8.75
CA GLY A 306 -1.16 7.95 -8.14
C GLY A 306 -1.71 6.87 -9.06
N VAL A 307 -1.12 5.68 -8.97
CA VAL A 307 -1.50 4.49 -9.75
C VAL A 307 -1.65 3.23 -8.88
N ALA A 308 -1.58 3.41 -7.56
CA ALA A 308 -1.72 2.38 -6.56
C ALA A 308 -2.63 2.88 -5.42
N GLN A 309 -3.34 1.93 -4.80
CA GLN A 309 -4.26 2.07 -3.67
C GLN A 309 -4.13 0.85 -2.78
#